data_AF-A0A7Y3L8K4-F1
#
_entry.id   AF-A0A7Y3L8K4-F1
#
_cell.length_a   1.000
_cell.length_b   1.000
_cell.length_c   1.000
_cell.angle_alpha   90.00
_cell.angle_beta   90.00
_cell.angle_gamma   90.00
#
_symmetry.space_group_name_H-M   'P 1'
#
loop_
_entity.id
_entity.type
_entity.pdbx_description
1 polymer ?
#
loop_
_entity_poly.entity_id
_entity_poly.type
_entity_poly.pdbx_seq_one_letter_code
_entity_poly.pdbx_strand_id
1 'polypeptide(L)'
;MRMNDDVFDLEGDETVLDGTSQRTASGVARQIPRLDERIGNLVVVRESAVYDHILMEGCIQHTLSYCKSVPGYETARTIGLDPLLSPSSVPGNVTTIPLSHRKTKAVLWSADGTAFLYSEASAAATDERGDNHWTVILNTVLERLRPQRVHAVALSRLVRSFSQSGLVQHAVASHVDEVIAGGTTIRMAEGGDGSGHLLWATLTTISASERNLIVQRLTAGVVAKYRRGQWVRGRASQPLGYVLDPETKNLDLDESQQTNVALAWTLLADPSVTAEKFVRILADAGVTTPAMLRRGDDKTVGDMSDPQSFINHLLRYADLYRTGCHVQRLKNPFPGAEHISTLPVQPTLTKAYPHGHLEFDYDWGLPKGGWVDDEVIATALEVRQRPRERQGGRSHQRVAPLTGLQWTQGGLHYLLQGMDAEHYELRVRSGGDS
;
A
#
# COMPACT_ATOMS: atom_id res chain seq x y z
N MET A 1 -8.26 -22.64 12.58
CA MET A 1 -7.98 -21.25 12.18
C MET A 1 -6.58 -21.21 11.59
N ARG A 2 -6.42 -21.42 10.27
CA ARG A 2 -5.13 -21.36 9.58
C ARG A 2 -4.80 -19.88 9.34
N MET A 3 -3.78 -19.33 10.02
CA MET A 3 -3.25 -18.01 9.73
C MET A 3 -2.49 -18.09 8.39
N ASN A 4 -2.91 -17.30 7.39
CA ASN A 4 -2.19 -17.20 6.11
C ASN A 4 -0.91 -16.37 6.30
N ASP A 5 0.23 -16.94 5.90
CA ASP A 5 1.60 -16.43 6.07
C ASP A 5 2.02 -15.31 5.08
N ASP A 6 1.10 -14.76 4.27
CA ASP A 6 1.44 -13.88 3.12
C ASP A 6 1.50 -12.37 3.46
N VAL A 7 1.87 -12.00 4.69
CA VAL A 7 1.80 -10.61 5.22
C VAL A 7 2.90 -9.68 4.68
N PHE A 8 3.86 -10.16 3.88
CA PHE A 8 5.09 -9.43 3.62
C PHE A 8 5.43 -9.30 2.13
N ASP A 9 4.63 -8.59 1.35
CA ASP A 9 5.09 -8.01 0.07
C ASP A 9 4.69 -6.53 0.00
N LEU A 10 5.56 -5.67 0.52
CA LEU A 10 5.48 -4.22 0.37
C LEU A 10 6.89 -3.67 0.14
N GLU A 11 7.44 -3.94 -1.05
CA GLU A 11 8.53 -3.13 -1.61
C GLU A 11 7.95 -2.40 -2.83
N GLY A 12 7.80 -1.09 -2.69
CA GLY A 12 7.31 -0.21 -3.73
C GLY A 12 8.42 0.09 -4.72
N ASP A 13 8.08 -0.08 -5.98
CA ASP A 13 8.88 0.30 -7.15
C ASP A 13 9.20 1.81 -7.15
N GLU A 14 10.45 2.14 -7.50
CA GLU A 14 11.01 3.49 -7.45
C GLU A 14 10.43 4.38 -8.56
N THR A 15 9.87 5.54 -8.18
CA THR A 15 9.69 6.67 -9.11
C THR A 15 10.02 8.00 -8.43
N VAL A 16 10.86 8.79 -9.10
CA VAL A 16 11.42 10.07 -8.66
C VAL A 16 10.37 11.20 -8.71
N LEU A 17 10.53 12.16 -7.78
CA LEU A 17 9.60 13.19 -7.28
C LEU A 17 9.19 14.31 -8.26
N ASP A 18 8.01 14.92 -8.01
CA ASP A 18 7.89 16.39 -7.88
C ASP A 18 6.68 16.86 -7.00
N GLY A 19 6.79 18.07 -6.44
CA GLY A 19 5.96 18.66 -5.38
C GLY A 19 4.48 18.86 -5.73
N THR A 20 3.58 18.20 -4.98
CA THR A 20 2.14 18.10 -5.33
C THR A 20 1.18 17.96 -4.15
N SER A 21 1.58 18.20 -2.90
CA SER A 21 0.68 17.95 -1.75
C SER A 21 -0.57 18.85 -1.72
N GLN A 22 -0.55 20.05 -2.33
CA GLN A 22 -1.79 20.84 -2.50
C GLN A 22 -2.62 20.48 -3.75
N ARG A 23 -2.03 19.81 -4.75
CA ARG A 23 -2.75 19.42 -5.99
C ARG A 23 -3.56 18.12 -5.84
N THR A 24 -3.26 17.27 -4.86
CA THR A 24 -3.81 15.89 -4.77
C THR A 24 -5.13 15.78 -4.02
N ALA A 25 -5.35 16.53 -2.93
CA ALA A 25 -6.67 16.66 -2.32
C ALA A 25 -7.73 17.22 -3.30
N SER A 26 -7.28 18.02 -4.28
CA SER A 26 -8.16 18.58 -5.32
C SER A 26 -8.77 17.53 -6.25
N GLY A 27 -8.15 16.35 -6.40
CA GLY A 27 -8.65 15.28 -7.28
C GLY A 27 -9.90 14.60 -6.70
N VAL A 28 -9.82 14.13 -5.45
CA VAL A 28 -10.96 13.50 -4.75
C VAL A 28 -12.06 14.52 -4.51
N ALA A 29 -11.70 15.76 -4.14
CA ALA A 29 -12.67 16.82 -3.87
C ALA A 29 -13.46 17.28 -5.11
N ARG A 30 -12.93 17.07 -6.33
CA ARG A 30 -13.65 17.31 -7.58
C ARG A 30 -14.66 16.21 -7.92
N GLN A 31 -14.48 15.01 -7.39
CA GLN A 31 -15.36 13.86 -7.66
C GLN A 31 -16.63 13.90 -6.79
N ILE A 32 -16.55 14.53 -5.61
CA ILE A 32 -17.67 14.59 -4.66
C ILE A 32 -18.35 15.96 -4.76
N PRO A 33 -19.63 16.02 -5.17
CA PRO A 33 -20.36 17.28 -5.19
C PRO A 33 -20.47 17.82 -3.75
N ARG A 34 -20.22 19.12 -3.59
CA ARG A 34 -20.49 19.78 -2.32
C ARG A 34 -22.00 19.96 -2.23
N LEU A 35 -22.61 19.45 -1.17
CA LEU A 35 -24.04 19.58 -0.96
C LEU A 35 -24.33 20.87 -0.19
N ASP A 36 -25.40 21.58 -0.58
CA ASP A 36 -25.86 22.78 0.13
C ASP A 36 -26.39 22.44 1.52
N GLU A 37 -27.08 21.31 1.63
CA GLU A 37 -27.59 20.74 2.87
C GLU A 37 -26.67 19.64 3.43
N ARG A 38 -26.72 19.48 4.75
CA ARG A 38 -26.02 18.39 5.46
C ARG A 38 -26.79 17.09 5.27
N ILE A 39 -26.08 15.98 5.09
CA ILE A 39 -26.73 14.66 5.10
C ILE A 39 -26.98 14.16 6.53
N GLY A 40 -27.97 13.29 6.71
CA GLY A 40 -28.25 12.70 8.02
C GLY A 40 -27.17 11.71 8.46
N ASN A 41 -26.85 10.73 7.60
CA ASN A 41 -25.99 9.60 7.97
C ASN A 41 -24.90 9.34 6.92
N LEU A 42 -23.68 9.11 7.41
CA LEU A 42 -22.57 8.52 6.66
C LEU A 42 -22.15 7.21 7.33
N VAL A 43 -22.29 6.09 6.63
CA VAL A 43 -21.79 4.78 7.09
C VAL A 43 -20.43 4.52 6.48
N VAL A 44 -19.42 4.33 7.32
CA VAL A 44 -18.03 4.14 6.90
C VAL A 44 -17.62 2.70 7.14
N VAL A 45 -17.24 2.01 6.06
CA VAL A 45 -16.68 0.66 6.11
C VAL A 45 -15.28 0.68 5.51
N ARG A 46 -14.31 0.20 6.29
CA ARG A 46 -12.91 0.25 5.89
C ARG A 46 -12.18 -1.02 6.29
N GLU A 47 -11.62 -1.71 5.30
CA GLU A 47 -10.74 -2.84 5.52
C GLU A 47 -9.49 -2.75 4.64
N SER A 48 -8.39 -3.33 5.09
CA SER A 48 -7.17 -3.37 4.30
C SER A 48 -7.29 -4.39 3.17
N ALA A 49 -6.84 -4.03 1.96
CA ALA A 49 -6.80 -4.89 0.77
C ALA A 49 -5.84 -6.10 0.86
N VAL A 50 -5.27 -6.36 2.05
CA VAL A 50 -4.21 -7.36 2.26
C VAL A 50 -4.77 -8.78 2.29
N TYR A 51 -6.06 -8.90 2.58
CA TYR A 51 -6.79 -10.14 2.58
C TYR A 51 -7.92 -9.97 1.56
N ASP A 52 -8.22 -11.03 0.82
CA ASP A 52 -9.33 -11.10 -0.12
C ASP A 52 -10.63 -10.42 0.42
N HIS A 53 -11.57 -10.10 -0.46
CA HIS A 53 -12.75 -9.28 -0.16
C HIS A 53 -13.64 -9.85 0.97
N ILE A 54 -13.43 -11.10 1.39
CA ILE A 54 -14.04 -11.75 2.56
C ILE A 54 -13.97 -10.88 3.82
N LEU A 55 -12.81 -10.28 4.13
CA LEU A 55 -12.70 -9.44 5.34
C LEU A 55 -13.50 -8.14 5.21
N MET A 56 -13.56 -7.58 4.00
CA MET A 56 -14.41 -6.43 3.72
C MET A 56 -15.88 -6.81 3.88
N GLU A 57 -16.32 -7.95 3.37
CA GLU A 57 -17.69 -8.45 3.50
C GLU A 57 -18.09 -8.59 4.98
N GLY A 58 -17.25 -9.26 5.78
CA GLY A 58 -17.47 -9.37 7.22
C GLY A 58 -17.50 -8.01 7.91
N CYS A 59 -16.69 -7.04 7.47
CA CYS A 59 -16.72 -5.68 8.00
C CYS A 59 -18.00 -4.93 7.63
N ILE A 60 -18.53 -5.13 6.41
CA ILE A 60 -19.83 -4.58 5.99
C ILE A 60 -20.93 -5.15 6.88
N GLN A 61 -21.04 -6.47 6.97
CA GLN A 61 -22.07 -7.15 7.77
C GLN A 61 -22.03 -6.70 9.23
N HIS A 62 -20.83 -6.64 9.83
CA HIS A 62 -20.67 -6.22 11.21
C HIS A 62 -21.02 -4.74 11.40
N THR A 63 -20.62 -3.84 10.50
CA THR A 63 -21.01 -2.42 10.56
C THR A 63 -22.53 -2.27 10.45
N LEU A 64 -23.15 -2.93 9.46
CA LEU A 64 -24.59 -2.86 9.23
C LEU A 64 -25.40 -3.45 10.41
N SER A 65 -24.84 -4.37 11.19
CA SER A 65 -25.49 -4.90 12.39
C SER A 65 -25.80 -3.81 13.45
N TYR A 66 -25.02 -2.73 13.48
CA TYR A 66 -25.24 -1.55 14.32
C TYR A 66 -26.11 -0.47 13.64
N CYS A 67 -26.32 -0.57 12.33
CA CYS A 67 -27.02 0.43 11.53
C CYS A 67 -28.44 0.01 11.12
N LYS A 68 -29.07 -0.96 11.81
CA LYS A 68 -30.40 -1.49 11.44
C LYS A 68 -31.49 -0.42 11.34
N SER A 69 -31.37 0.66 12.11
CA SER A 69 -32.30 1.79 12.12
C SER A 69 -31.94 2.91 11.13
N VAL A 70 -30.83 2.79 10.42
CA VAL A 70 -30.36 3.81 9.47
C VAL A 70 -31.08 3.61 8.12
N PRO A 71 -31.65 4.68 7.51
CA PRO A 71 -32.21 4.61 6.17
C PRO A 71 -31.22 4.00 5.17
N GLY A 72 -31.68 3.12 4.28
CA GLY A 72 -30.81 2.44 3.31
C GLY A 72 -30.13 1.17 3.83
N TYR A 73 -30.36 0.76 5.10
CA TYR A 73 -29.81 -0.47 5.66
C TYR A 73 -30.14 -1.73 4.83
N GLU A 74 -31.40 -1.95 4.46
CA GLU A 74 -31.79 -3.14 3.69
C GLU A 74 -31.18 -3.14 2.28
N THR A 75 -31.11 -1.96 1.66
CA THR A 75 -30.44 -1.74 0.38
C THR A 75 -28.95 -2.11 0.48
N ALA A 76 -28.27 -1.61 1.52
CA ALA A 76 -26.86 -1.92 1.78
C ALA A 76 -26.61 -3.40 2.08
N ARG A 77 -27.50 -4.03 2.86
CA ARG A 77 -27.40 -5.45 3.19
C ARG A 77 -27.54 -6.33 1.96
N THR A 78 -28.39 -5.94 1.02
CA THR A 78 -28.66 -6.69 -0.21
C THR A 78 -27.54 -6.51 -1.23
N ILE A 79 -27.06 -5.29 -1.41
CA ILE A 79 -26.04 -4.93 -2.40
C ILE A 79 -24.64 -5.39 -1.97
N GLY A 80 -24.35 -5.42 -0.67
CA GLY A 80 -23.10 -5.97 -0.14
C GLY A 80 -21.84 -5.29 -0.73
N LEU A 81 -20.96 -6.08 -1.34
CA LEU A 81 -19.68 -5.63 -1.89
C LEU A 81 -19.75 -5.05 -3.30
N ASP A 82 -20.87 -5.21 -4.00
CA ASP A 82 -21.02 -4.85 -5.41
C ASP A 82 -20.59 -3.41 -5.76
N PRO A 83 -20.84 -2.37 -4.94
CA PRO A 83 -20.42 -1.00 -5.26
C PRO A 83 -18.90 -0.87 -5.37
N LEU A 84 -18.15 -1.75 -4.71
CA LEU A 84 -16.69 -1.77 -4.72
C LEU A 84 -16.14 -2.67 -5.85
N LEU A 85 -16.78 -3.81 -6.12
CA LEU A 85 -16.27 -4.82 -7.05
C LEU A 85 -16.84 -4.70 -8.45
N SER A 86 -18.14 -4.45 -8.55
CA SER A 86 -18.90 -4.43 -9.80
C SER A 86 -19.90 -3.27 -9.78
N PRO A 87 -19.45 -2.00 -9.91
CA PRO A 87 -20.34 -0.85 -9.87
C PRO A 87 -21.49 -0.92 -10.89
N SER A 88 -21.30 -1.63 -12.00
CA SER A 88 -22.32 -1.86 -13.03
C SER A 88 -23.44 -2.83 -12.63
N SER A 89 -23.27 -3.65 -11.59
CA SER A 89 -24.33 -4.55 -11.09
C SER A 89 -25.26 -3.87 -10.08
N VAL A 90 -24.90 -2.65 -9.63
CA VAL A 90 -25.65 -1.91 -8.63
C VAL A 90 -26.96 -1.37 -9.23
N PRO A 91 -28.10 -1.45 -8.52
CA PRO A 91 -29.38 -0.91 -8.98
C PRO A 91 -29.31 0.57 -9.38
N GLY A 92 -30.01 0.95 -10.46
CA GLY A 92 -29.95 2.32 -11.02
C GLY A 92 -30.47 3.45 -10.11
N ASN A 93 -31.17 3.12 -9.01
CA ASN A 93 -31.57 4.06 -7.97
C ASN A 93 -30.46 4.35 -6.95
N VAL A 94 -29.31 3.70 -7.07
CA VAL A 94 -28.13 3.92 -6.22
C VAL A 94 -27.10 4.69 -7.03
N THR A 95 -26.63 5.81 -6.48
CA THR A 95 -25.54 6.58 -7.09
C THR A 95 -24.22 6.09 -6.52
N THR A 96 -23.28 5.70 -7.38
CA THR A 96 -21.92 5.31 -6.99
C THR A 96 -20.88 6.29 -7.56
N ILE A 97 -19.99 6.78 -6.70
CA ILE A 97 -18.89 7.67 -7.03
C ILE A 97 -17.59 6.93 -6.69
N PRO A 98 -16.85 6.40 -7.68
CA PRO A 98 -15.56 5.80 -7.42
C PRO A 98 -14.59 6.89 -6.96
N LEU A 99 -13.92 6.63 -5.83
CA LEU A 99 -12.91 7.51 -5.26
C LEU A 99 -11.57 6.81 -5.34
N SER A 100 -10.58 7.48 -5.90
CA SER A 100 -9.22 6.96 -5.95
C SER A 100 -8.24 8.01 -5.48
N HIS A 101 -7.34 7.60 -4.59
CA HIS A 101 -6.19 8.40 -4.20
C HIS A 101 -4.95 7.52 -4.24
N ARG A 102 -4.14 7.71 -5.29
CA ARG A 102 -3.03 6.83 -5.67
C ARG A 102 -3.46 5.37 -5.75
N LYS A 103 -2.89 4.49 -4.93
CA LYS A 103 -3.18 3.04 -4.91
C LYS A 103 -4.41 2.67 -4.07
N THR A 104 -5.02 3.62 -3.37
CA THR A 104 -6.18 3.35 -2.52
C THR A 104 -7.47 3.41 -3.33
N LYS A 105 -8.23 2.31 -3.31
CA LYS A 105 -9.56 2.18 -3.91
C LYS A 105 -10.64 2.45 -2.87
N ALA A 106 -11.58 3.32 -3.20
CA ALA A 106 -12.75 3.58 -2.40
C ALA A 106 -13.96 3.84 -3.30
N VAL A 107 -15.15 3.70 -2.73
CA VAL A 107 -16.40 4.08 -3.38
C VAL A 107 -17.28 4.78 -2.36
N LEU A 108 -17.78 5.94 -2.75
CA LEU A 108 -18.85 6.63 -2.05
C LEU A 108 -20.14 6.35 -2.79
N TRP A 109 -21.15 5.83 -2.12
CA TRP A 109 -22.44 5.57 -2.74
C TRP A 109 -23.58 5.99 -1.82
N SER A 110 -24.76 6.18 -2.37
CA SER A 110 -25.92 6.63 -1.60
C SER A 110 -27.17 5.79 -1.87
N ALA A 111 -27.92 5.52 -0.81
CA ALA A 111 -29.23 4.88 -0.86
C ALA A 111 -30.13 5.47 0.23
N ASP A 112 -31.37 5.77 -0.14
CA ASP A 112 -32.43 6.21 0.78
C ASP A 112 -32.01 7.40 1.69
N GLY A 113 -31.24 8.34 1.14
CA GLY A 113 -30.76 9.53 1.86
C GLY A 113 -29.56 9.30 2.78
N THR A 114 -29.02 8.08 2.84
CA THR A 114 -27.78 7.75 3.56
C THR A 114 -26.62 7.59 2.58
N ALA A 115 -25.46 8.11 2.96
CA ALA A 115 -24.21 7.88 2.24
C ALA A 115 -23.43 6.71 2.87
N PHE A 116 -22.75 5.94 2.04
CA PHE A 116 -21.93 4.80 2.39
C PHE A 116 -20.55 4.96 1.76
N LEU A 117 -19.50 4.96 2.58
CA LEU A 117 -18.11 5.06 2.13
C LEU A 117 -17.42 3.73 2.39
N TYR A 118 -17.15 2.98 1.32
CA TYR A 118 -16.40 1.73 1.37
C TYR A 118 -14.98 1.96 0.87
N SER A 119 -13.97 1.49 1.61
CA SER A 119 -12.58 1.70 1.21
C SER A 119 -11.66 0.54 1.55
N GLU A 120 -10.91 0.13 0.53
CA GLU A 120 -9.81 -0.83 0.60
C GLU A 120 -8.51 -0.09 0.90
N ALA A 121 -8.33 0.27 2.16
CA ALA A 121 -7.24 1.11 2.60
C ALA A 121 -6.66 0.67 3.95
N SER A 122 -5.42 1.08 4.19
CA SER A 122 -4.83 1.02 5.51
C SER A 122 -4.94 2.39 6.17
N ALA A 123 -5.69 2.53 7.27
CA ALA A 123 -5.74 3.79 8.04
C ALA A 123 -4.49 4.04 8.91
N ALA A 124 -3.37 3.46 8.52
CA ALA A 124 -2.09 3.65 9.20
C ALA A 124 -0.88 3.55 8.26
N ALA A 125 -1.06 3.13 6.99
CA ALA A 125 0.00 3.27 6.01
C ALA A 125 0.13 4.74 5.64
N THR A 126 1.26 5.35 5.95
CA THR A 126 1.61 6.68 5.46
C THR A 126 2.49 6.54 4.23
N ASP A 127 2.33 7.43 3.27
CA ASP A 127 3.27 7.54 2.17
C ASP A 127 4.60 8.16 2.62
N GLU A 128 5.52 8.35 1.68
CA GLU A 128 6.83 8.98 1.94
C GLU A 128 6.73 10.41 2.51
N ARG A 129 5.60 11.09 2.36
CA ARG A 129 5.35 12.44 2.88
C ARG A 129 4.71 12.43 4.26
N GLY A 130 4.41 11.24 4.80
CA GLY A 130 3.66 11.09 6.04
C GLY A 130 2.15 11.17 5.84
N ASP A 131 1.66 11.28 4.60
CA ASP A 131 0.23 11.40 4.30
C ASP A 131 -0.43 10.02 4.32
N ASN A 132 -1.57 9.89 5.00
CA ASN A 132 -2.40 8.68 4.92
C ASN A 132 -3.51 8.87 3.88
N HIS A 133 -3.48 8.08 2.82
CA HIS A 133 -4.45 8.21 1.71
C HIS A 133 -5.91 8.01 2.15
N TRP A 134 -6.15 7.14 3.13
CA TRP A 134 -7.47 6.97 3.73
C TRP A 134 -7.92 8.24 4.47
N THR A 135 -7.05 8.85 5.28
CA THR A 135 -7.33 10.11 5.98
C THR A 135 -7.69 11.22 5.00
N VAL A 136 -6.99 11.32 3.86
CA VAL A 136 -7.32 12.29 2.80
C VAL A 136 -8.73 12.06 2.25
N ILE A 137 -9.06 10.81 1.89
CA ILE A 137 -10.39 10.46 1.37
C ILE A 137 -11.47 10.77 2.41
N LEU A 138 -11.31 10.30 3.64
CA LEU A 138 -12.28 10.47 4.71
C LEU A 138 -12.52 11.95 5.00
N ASN A 139 -11.46 12.74 5.20
CA ASN A 139 -11.59 14.18 5.46
C ASN A 139 -12.31 14.90 4.33
N THR A 140 -11.99 14.57 3.07
CA THR A 140 -12.68 15.14 1.90
C THR A 140 -14.17 14.81 1.91
N VAL A 141 -14.53 13.57 2.21
CA VAL A 141 -15.94 13.13 2.30
C VAL A 141 -16.67 13.87 3.43
N LEU A 142 -16.05 13.99 4.61
CA LEU A 142 -16.64 14.69 5.76
C LEU A 142 -16.85 16.17 5.47
N GLU A 143 -15.87 16.85 4.86
CA GLU A 143 -15.97 18.26 4.47
C GLU A 143 -17.06 18.50 3.43
N ARG A 144 -17.21 17.60 2.45
CA ARG A 144 -18.14 17.76 1.34
C ARG A 144 -19.58 17.42 1.69
N LEU A 145 -19.79 16.35 2.47
CA LEU A 145 -21.13 15.86 2.82
C LEU A 145 -21.65 16.41 4.15
N ARG A 146 -20.75 16.82 5.05
CA ARG A 146 -21.06 17.37 6.38
C ARG A 146 -22.11 16.56 7.16
N PRO A 147 -21.92 15.23 7.31
CA PRO A 147 -22.94 14.36 7.87
C PRO A 147 -23.24 14.72 9.33
N GLN A 148 -24.51 14.65 9.75
CA GLN A 148 -24.86 14.80 11.17
C GLN A 148 -24.28 13.63 11.98
N ARG A 149 -24.43 12.40 11.47
CA ARG A 149 -23.93 11.18 12.13
C ARG A 149 -22.99 10.39 11.24
N VAL A 150 -21.87 9.96 11.81
CA VAL A 150 -20.94 9.00 11.19
C VAL A 150 -21.02 7.66 11.91
N HIS A 151 -21.27 6.59 11.17
CA HIS A 151 -21.36 5.23 11.70
C HIS A 151 -20.16 4.41 11.25
N ALA A 152 -19.55 3.67 12.18
CA ALA A 152 -18.51 2.69 11.89
C ALA A 152 -18.59 1.55 12.91
N VAL A 153 -18.13 0.35 12.56
CA VAL A 153 -18.08 -0.77 13.51
C VAL A 153 -17.16 -0.52 14.72
N ALA A 154 -16.10 0.28 14.53
CA ALA A 154 -15.18 0.69 15.59
C ALA A 154 -14.43 1.95 15.17
N LEU A 155 -13.95 2.74 16.14
CA LEU A 155 -13.18 3.97 15.88
C LEU A 155 -11.91 3.68 15.06
N SER A 156 -11.33 2.49 15.27
CA SER A 156 -10.17 2.02 14.56
C SER A 156 -10.40 1.84 13.04
N ARG A 157 -11.64 1.88 12.54
CA ARG A 157 -11.93 1.96 11.09
C ARG A 157 -11.73 3.35 10.54
N LEU A 158 -12.03 4.38 11.33
CA LEU A 158 -11.88 5.79 10.98
C LEU A 158 -10.42 6.25 11.09
N VAL A 159 -9.72 5.89 12.17
CA VAL A 159 -8.33 6.28 12.40
C VAL A 159 -7.58 5.23 13.22
N ARG A 160 -6.37 4.86 12.80
CA ARG A 160 -5.49 3.90 13.51
C ARG A 160 -4.06 4.39 13.72
N SER A 161 -3.75 5.61 13.31
CA SER A 161 -2.43 6.23 13.48
C SER A 161 -2.51 7.45 14.40
N PHE A 162 -1.59 7.55 15.35
CA PHE A 162 -1.47 8.71 16.23
C PHE A 162 -1.22 9.99 15.42
N SER A 163 -0.32 9.93 14.42
CA SER A 163 0.03 11.08 13.58
C SER A 163 -1.14 11.63 12.74
N GLN A 164 -2.15 10.81 12.47
CA GLN A 164 -3.32 11.19 11.67
C GLN A 164 -4.56 11.47 12.52
N SER A 165 -4.51 11.17 13.83
CA SER A 165 -5.65 11.33 14.74
C SER A 165 -6.12 12.77 14.81
N GLY A 166 -5.19 13.74 14.89
CA GLY A 166 -5.54 15.16 14.97
C GLY A 166 -6.25 15.66 13.71
N LEU A 167 -5.81 15.23 12.52
CA LEU A 167 -6.42 15.64 11.25
C LEU A 167 -7.85 15.11 11.09
N VAL A 168 -8.07 13.82 11.40
CA VAL A 168 -9.41 13.23 11.34
C VAL A 168 -10.31 13.83 12.43
N GLN A 169 -9.79 13.99 13.65
CA GLN A 169 -10.55 14.59 14.75
C GLN A 169 -11.02 16.00 14.43
N HIS A 170 -10.15 16.82 13.83
CA HIS A 170 -10.52 18.17 13.42
C HIS A 170 -11.62 18.18 12.35
N ALA A 171 -11.51 17.32 11.33
CA ALA A 171 -12.54 17.20 10.29
C ALA A 171 -13.88 16.71 10.87
N VAL A 172 -13.83 15.72 11.77
CA VAL A 172 -15.02 15.22 12.46
C VAL A 172 -15.66 16.32 13.32
N ALA A 173 -14.88 17.00 14.17
CA ALA A 173 -15.38 18.06 15.03
C ALA A 173 -15.99 19.25 14.26
N SER A 174 -15.51 19.51 13.05
CA SER A 174 -15.97 20.63 12.23
C SER A 174 -17.23 20.33 11.41
N HIS A 175 -17.53 19.05 11.18
CA HIS A 175 -18.51 18.65 10.17
C HIS A 175 -19.52 17.59 10.65
N VAL A 176 -19.30 16.99 11.82
CA VAL A 176 -20.05 15.86 12.36
C VAL A 176 -20.53 16.17 13.76
N ASP A 177 -21.80 15.83 14.04
CA ASP A 177 -22.40 16.05 15.36
C ASP A 177 -22.15 14.85 16.27
N GLU A 178 -22.29 13.63 15.73
CA GLU A 178 -22.09 12.37 16.46
C GLU A 178 -21.30 11.34 15.65
N VAL A 179 -20.37 10.65 16.33
CA VAL A 179 -19.71 9.46 15.80
C VAL A 179 -20.16 8.23 16.58
N ILE A 180 -20.75 7.28 15.88
CA ILE A 180 -21.23 6.00 16.43
C ILE A 180 -20.25 4.92 16.00
N ALA A 181 -19.41 4.49 16.94
CA ALA A 181 -18.35 3.51 16.75
C ALA A 181 -18.69 2.22 17.51
N GLY A 182 -19.34 1.28 16.82
CA GLY A 182 -19.89 0.07 17.44
C GLY A 182 -20.92 0.42 18.51
N GLY A 183 -20.68 0.00 19.74
CA GLY A 183 -21.55 0.33 20.88
C GLY A 183 -21.30 1.71 21.52
N THR A 184 -20.36 2.51 21.01
CA THR A 184 -19.98 3.79 21.62
C THR A 184 -20.45 4.97 20.78
N THR A 185 -21.11 5.94 21.41
CA THR A 185 -21.49 7.22 20.78
C THR A 185 -20.60 8.34 21.31
N ILE A 186 -19.95 9.06 20.40
CA ILE A 186 -19.08 10.19 20.69
C ILE A 186 -19.77 11.44 20.15
N ARG A 187 -20.24 12.32 21.04
CA ARG A 187 -20.85 13.61 20.65
C ARG A 187 -19.77 14.66 20.48
N MET A 188 -19.77 15.34 19.34
CA MET A 188 -18.74 16.28 18.93
C MET A 188 -19.22 17.73 18.99
N ALA A 189 -20.50 17.99 18.67
CA ALA A 189 -21.03 19.34 18.51
C ALA A 189 -21.87 19.87 19.69
N GLU A 190 -22.26 19.03 20.67
CA GLU A 190 -23.17 19.45 21.75
C GLU A 190 -22.43 19.79 23.05
N GLY A 191 -22.56 21.05 23.50
CA GLY A 191 -22.50 21.40 24.93
C GLY A 191 -21.19 21.96 25.50
N GLY A 192 -20.14 22.20 24.70
CA GLY A 192 -18.91 22.87 25.17
C GLY A 192 -18.03 22.07 26.14
N ASP A 193 -18.53 20.96 26.69
CA ASP A 193 -17.75 20.03 27.47
C ASP A 193 -16.90 19.18 26.53
N GLY A 194 -15.60 19.46 26.44
CA GLY A 194 -14.61 18.73 25.63
C GLY A 194 -14.49 17.21 25.88
N SER A 195 -15.45 16.62 26.59
CA SER A 195 -15.65 15.19 26.86
C SER A 195 -15.64 14.33 25.58
N GLY A 196 -16.31 14.76 24.49
CA GLY A 196 -16.29 14.04 23.22
C GLY A 196 -14.91 14.02 22.56
N HIS A 197 -14.21 15.16 22.59
CA HIS A 197 -12.83 15.26 22.12
C HIS A 197 -11.86 14.41 22.95
N LEU A 198 -12.04 14.39 24.26
CA LEU A 198 -11.25 13.57 25.19
C LEU A 198 -11.51 12.08 24.97
N LEU A 199 -12.77 11.68 24.81
CA LEU A 199 -13.15 10.29 24.54
C LEU A 199 -12.56 9.83 23.20
N TRP A 200 -12.66 10.67 22.15
CA TRP A 200 -12.02 10.41 20.87
C TRP A 200 -10.51 10.18 21.04
N ALA A 201 -9.80 11.12 21.66
CA ALA A 201 -8.35 11.03 21.86
C ALA A 201 -7.93 9.79 22.67
N THR A 202 -8.72 9.42 23.68
CA THR A 202 -8.47 8.23 24.50
C THR A 202 -8.62 6.96 23.66
N LEU A 203 -9.73 6.83 22.92
CA LEU A 203 -10.00 5.66 22.10
C LEU A 203 -9.04 5.53 20.91
N THR A 204 -8.58 6.64 20.32
CA THR A 204 -7.55 6.60 19.27
C THR A 204 -6.19 6.17 19.84
N THR A 205 -5.84 6.62 21.05
CA THR A 205 -4.62 6.18 21.75
C THR A 205 -4.65 4.67 22.04
N ILE A 206 -5.79 4.16 22.52
CA ILE A 206 -5.98 2.70 22.74
C ILE A 206 -5.86 1.95 21.41
N SER A 207 -6.57 2.41 20.36
CA SER A 207 -6.54 1.77 19.04
C SER A 207 -5.14 1.73 18.41
N ALA A 208 -4.36 2.82 18.58
CA ALA A 208 -2.98 2.88 18.11
C ALA A 208 -2.07 1.95 18.92
N SER A 209 -2.26 1.88 20.24
CA SER A 209 -1.50 1.00 21.13
C SER A 209 -1.74 -0.48 20.82
N GLU A 210 -3.00 -0.89 20.63
CA GLU A 210 -3.36 -2.26 20.23
C GLU A 210 -2.70 -2.64 18.91
N ARG A 211 -2.72 -1.75 17.92
CA ARG A 211 -2.02 -1.96 16.65
C ARG A 211 -0.53 -2.16 16.87
N ASN A 212 0.11 -1.29 17.65
CA ASN A 212 1.55 -1.38 17.90
C ASN A 212 1.92 -2.70 18.58
N LEU A 213 1.09 -3.17 19.52
CA LEU A 213 1.27 -4.49 20.15
C LEU A 213 1.12 -5.65 19.15
N ILE A 214 0.17 -5.55 18.21
CA ILE A 214 0.03 -6.55 17.13
C ILE A 214 1.27 -6.55 16.25
N VAL A 215 1.74 -5.37 15.82
CA VAL A 215 2.95 -5.25 15.00
C VAL A 215 4.16 -5.81 15.74
N GLN A 216 4.31 -5.51 17.03
CA GLN A 216 5.38 -6.05 17.87
C GLN A 216 5.32 -7.57 17.97
N ARG A 217 4.14 -8.13 18.18
CA ARG A 217 3.96 -9.59 18.22
C ARG A 217 4.30 -10.24 16.88
N LEU A 218 3.89 -9.63 15.78
CA LEU A 218 4.18 -10.13 14.43
C LEU A 218 5.69 -10.07 14.15
N THR A 219 6.34 -8.94 14.41
CA THR A 219 7.80 -8.80 14.23
C THR A 219 8.56 -9.78 15.12
N ALA A 220 8.19 -9.93 16.39
CA ALA A 220 8.79 -10.92 17.28
C ALA A 220 8.60 -12.35 16.76
N GLY A 221 7.43 -12.67 16.19
CA GLY A 221 7.16 -13.94 15.53
C GLY A 221 8.07 -14.20 14.33
N VAL A 222 8.33 -13.18 13.52
CA VAL A 222 9.27 -13.26 12.39
C VAL A 222 10.70 -13.49 12.88
N VAL A 223 11.16 -12.74 13.88
CA VAL A 223 12.50 -12.96 14.48
C VAL A 223 12.62 -14.35 15.09
N ALA A 224 11.55 -14.87 15.72
CA ALA A 224 11.53 -16.23 16.24
C ALA A 224 11.57 -17.29 15.13
N LYS A 225 10.92 -17.07 13.98
CA LYS A 225 11.05 -17.94 12.79
C LYS A 225 12.50 -17.98 12.31
N TYR A 226 13.11 -16.80 12.13
CA TYR A 226 14.51 -16.68 11.72
C TYR A 226 15.47 -17.44 12.64
N ARG A 227 15.35 -17.24 13.96
CA ARG A 227 16.20 -17.92 14.96
C ARG A 227 16.06 -19.45 14.96
N ARG A 228 14.94 -19.98 14.46
CA ARG A 228 14.73 -21.43 14.28
C ARG A 228 15.27 -21.94 12.94
N GLY A 229 15.93 -21.07 12.16
CA GLY A 229 16.39 -21.39 10.81
C GLY A 229 15.27 -21.42 9.77
N GLN A 230 14.05 -20.96 10.10
CA GLN A 230 12.91 -21.06 9.18
C GLN A 230 12.90 -19.91 8.17
N TRP A 231 12.31 -20.17 7.00
CA TRP A 231 12.04 -19.15 6.01
C TRP A 231 11.03 -18.13 6.56
N VAL A 232 11.47 -16.87 6.66
CA VAL A 232 10.64 -15.79 7.22
C VAL A 232 9.57 -15.28 6.26
N ARG A 233 9.75 -15.46 4.95
CA ARG A 233 8.74 -15.09 3.96
C ARG A 233 7.71 -16.21 3.79
N GLY A 234 6.55 -15.86 3.22
CA GLY A 234 5.50 -16.82 2.89
C GLY A 234 5.88 -17.73 1.73
N ARG A 235 5.08 -18.79 1.52
CA ARG A 235 5.26 -19.75 0.42
C ARG A 235 5.22 -19.11 -0.97
N ALA A 236 4.50 -17.99 -1.13
CA ALA A 236 4.44 -17.27 -2.40
C ALA A 236 5.76 -16.60 -2.80
N SER A 237 6.66 -16.35 -1.84
CA SER A 237 7.95 -15.68 -2.08
C SER A 237 9.12 -16.65 -2.23
N GLN A 238 8.84 -17.95 -2.40
CA GLN A 238 9.82 -19.01 -2.58
C GLN A 238 10.63 -18.79 -3.88
N PRO A 239 11.97 -18.73 -3.80
CA PRO A 239 12.82 -18.63 -4.99
C PRO A 239 12.69 -19.86 -5.90
N LEU A 240 12.83 -19.67 -7.22
CA LEU A 240 12.85 -20.77 -8.19
C LEU A 240 14.01 -21.72 -7.87
N GLY A 241 13.78 -23.04 -7.95
CA GLY A 241 14.81 -24.04 -7.60
C GLY A 241 14.96 -24.34 -6.11
N TYR A 242 14.22 -23.65 -5.25
CA TYR A 242 14.12 -23.98 -3.83
C TYR A 242 12.71 -24.46 -3.53
N VAL A 243 12.54 -25.34 -2.54
CA VAL A 243 11.24 -25.82 -2.06
C VAL A 243 11.09 -25.56 -0.57
N LEU A 244 9.94 -25.02 -0.17
CA LEU A 244 9.64 -24.82 1.24
C LEU A 244 9.11 -26.12 1.86
N ASP A 245 9.87 -26.72 2.78
CA ASP A 245 9.45 -27.92 3.51
C ASP A 245 8.19 -27.60 4.34
N PRO A 246 7.08 -28.35 4.15
CA PRO A 246 5.85 -28.12 4.89
C PRO A 246 5.95 -28.37 6.40
N GLU A 247 6.86 -29.22 6.87
CA GLU A 247 7.07 -29.58 8.27
C GLU A 247 8.07 -28.64 8.95
N THR A 248 9.29 -28.55 8.43
CA THR A 248 10.36 -27.76 9.06
C THR A 248 10.23 -26.26 8.80
N LYS A 249 9.59 -25.88 7.68
CA LYS A 249 9.53 -24.51 7.13
C LYS A 249 10.88 -23.97 6.67
N ASN A 250 11.83 -24.86 6.37
CA ASN A 250 13.12 -24.49 5.79
C ASN A 250 13.01 -24.46 4.26
N LEU A 251 13.89 -23.68 3.62
CA LEU A 251 14.07 -23.77 2.17
C LEU A 251 15.10 -24.84 1.88
N ASP A 252 14.71 -25.86 1.13
CA ASP A 252 15.60 -26.91 0.65
C ASP A 252 15.84 -26.75 -0.85
N LEU A 253 16.97 -27.27 -1.33
CA LEU A 253 17.31 -27.29 -2.75
C LEU A 253 16.40 -28.29 -3.50
N ASP A 254 15.83 -27.85 -4.61
CA ASP A 254 15.12 -28.72 -5.57
C ASP A 254 15.97 -28.89 -6.83
N GLU A 255 16.87 -29.88 -6.81
CA GLU A 255 17.76 -30.18 -7.93
C GLU A 255 17.01 -30.53 -9.23
N SER A 256 15.75 -30.97 -9.14
CA SER A 256 14.93 -31.26 -10.33
C SER A 256 14.67 -30.01 -11.18
N GLN A 257 14.76 -28.83 -10.57
CA GLN A 257 14.56 -27.53 -11.22
C GLN A 257 15.86 -26.93 -11.78
N GLN A 258 17.00 -27.61 -11.68
CA GLN A 258 18.29 -27.05 -12.11
C GLN A 258 18.27 -26.61 -13.58
N THR A 259 17.66 -27.40 -14.48
CA THR A 259 17.49 -27.03 -15.89
C THR A 259 16.64 -25.78 -16.07
N ASN A 260 15.59 -25.61 -15.25
CA ASN A 260 14.69 -24.47 -15.31
C ASN A 260 15.36 -23.19 -14.79
N VAL A 261 16.12 -23.29 -13.70
CA VAL A 261 16.91 -22.18 -13.14
C VAL A 261 17.98 -21.74 -14.15
N ALA A 262 18.73 -22.68 -14.72
CA ALA A 262 19.74 -22.39 -15.73
C ALA A 262 19.15 -21.73 -16.98
N LEU A 263 17.99 -22.22 -17.46
CA LEU A 263 17.26 -21.61 -18.57
C LEU A 263 16.84 -20.17 -18.24
N ALA A 264 16.26 -19.93 -17.07
CA ALA A 264 15.84 -18.60 -16.64
C ALA A 264 17.01 -17.61 -16.62
N TRP A 265 18.13 -17.97 -15.99
CA TRP A 265 19.30 -17.09 -15.94
C TRP A 265 19.94 -16.85 -17.31
N THR A 266 19.98 -17.87 -18.17
CA THR A 266 20.47 -17.73 -19.56
C THR A 266 19.61 -16.75 -20.36
N LEU A 267 18.29 -16.82 -20.23
CA LEU A 267 17.37 -15.87 -20.88
C LEU A 267 17.49 -14.45 -20.31
N LEU A 268 17.78 -14.30 -19.02
CA LEU A 268 18.03 -12.99 -18.42
C LEU A 268 19.32 -12.35 -18.96
N ALA A 269 20.34 -13.16 -19.26
CA ALA A 269 21.61 -12.73 -19.86
C ALA A 269 21.48 -12.32 -21.35
N ASP A 270 20.42 -12.72 -22.05
CA ASP A 270 20.18 -12.32 -23.45
C ASP A 270 19.46 -10.96 -23.53
N PRO A 271 20.12 -9.89 -24.05
CA PRO A 271 19.51 -8.57 -24.17
C PRO A 271 18.36 -8.50 -25.18
N SER A 272 18.24 -9.48 -26.08
CA SER A 272 17.17 -9.53 -27.09
C SER A 272 15.85 -10.08 -26.55
N VAL A 273 15.85 -10.67 -25.34
CA VAL A 273 14.68 -11.28 -24.73
C VAL A 273 13.85 -10.25 -23.97
N THR A 274 12.63 -9.98 -24.44
CA THR A 274 11.63 -9.16 -23.73
C THR A 274 10.99 -9.93 -22.57
N ALA A 275 10.30 -9.24 -21.67
CA ALA A 275 9.65 -9.87 -20.53
C ALA A 275 8.55 -10.87 -20.95
N GLU A 276 7.81 -10.58 -22.02
CA GLU A 276 6.78 -11.45 -22.57
C GLU A 276 7.40 -12.70 -23.20
N LYS A 277 8.49 -12.54 -23.95
CA LYS A 277 9.23 -13.66 -24.54
C LYS A 277 9.85 -14.53 -23.45
N PHE A 278 10.35 -13.91 -22.38
CA PHE A 278 10.93 -14.57 -21.21
C PHE A 278 9.92 -15.53 -20.56
N VAL A 279 8.76 -15.03 -20.14
CA VAL A 279 7.76 -15.87 -19.46
C VAL A 279 7.16 -16.92 -20.39
N ARG A 280 7.03 -16.64 -21.69
CA ARG A 280 6.55 -17.62 -22.66
C ARG A 280 7.50 -18.81 -22.80
N ILE A 281 8.80 -18.57 -22.97
CA ILE A 281 9.79 -19.65 -23.10
C ILE A 281 9.83 -20.50 -21.82
N LEU A 282 9.74 -19.87 -20.64
CA LEU A 282 9.69 -20.60 -19.38
C LEU A 282 8.37 -21.37 -19.18
N ALA A 283 7.24 -20.82 -19.64
CA ALA A 283 5.96 -21.54 -19.63
C ALA A 283 5.99 -22.78 -20.54
N ASP A 284 6.58 -22.66 -21.73
CA ASP A 284 6.78 -23.79 -22.65
C ASP A 284 7.69 -24.87 -22.05
N ALA A 285 8.62 -24.48 -21.16
CA ALA A 285 9.45 -25.39 -20.36
C ALA A 285 8.74 -25.94 -19.10
N GLY A 286 7.46 -25.60 -18.87
CA GLY A 286 6.66 -26.08 -17.75
C GLY A 286 6.96 -25.39 -16.42
N VAL A 287 7.62 -24.22 -16.42
CA VAL A 287 7.96 -23.50 -15.19
C VAL A 287 6.70 -22.93 -14.54
N THR A 288 6.49 -23.29 -13.27
CA THR A 288 5.42 -22.78 -12.42
C THR A 288 5.97 -22.23 -11.11
N THR A 289 5.15 -21.46 -10.39
CA THR A 289 5.48 -20.93 -9.06
C THR A 289 4.38 -21.28 -8.08
N PRO A 290 4.65 -21.31 -6.76
CA PRO A 290 3.60 -21.53 -5.76
C PRO A 290 2.44 -20.54 -5.87
N ALA A 291 2.69 -19.32 -6.35
CA ALA A 291 1.65 -18.32 -6.60
C ALA A 291 0.73 -18.70 -7.78
N MET A 292 1.27 -19.32 -8.83
CA MET A 292 0.50 -19.79 -9.98
C MET A 292 -0.28 -21.07 -9.67
N LEU A 293 0.33 -22.02 -8.95
CA LEU A 293 -0.36 -23.26 -8.54
C LEU A 293 -1.61 -22.99 -7.68
N ARG A 294 -1.64 -21.89 -6.92
CA ARG A 294 -2.86 -21.47 -6.20
C ARG A 294 -4.02 -21.07 -7.12
N ARG A 295 -3.73 -20.69 -8.37
CA ARG A 295 -4.72 -20.29 -9.39
C ARG A 295 -5.20 -21.47 -10.24
N GLY A 296 -4.51 -22.61 -10.20
CA GLY A 296 -4.83 -23.83 -10.93
C GLY A 296 -3.58 -24.69 -11.15
N ASP A 297 -3.74 -26.01 -11.17
CA ASP A 297 -2.64 -26.96 -11.33
C ASP A 297 -2.02 -26.90 -12.75
N ASP A 298 -2.76 -26.36 -13.73
CA ASP A 298 -2.34 -26.17 -15.11
C ASP A 298 -1.65 -24.81 -15.35
N LYS A 299 -1.52 -23.97 -14.32
CA LYS A 299 -1.01 -22.60 -14.45
C LYS A 299 0.51 -22.51 -14.39
N THR A 300 1.06 -21.72 -15.30
CA THR A 300 2.50 -21.50 -15.47
C THR A 300 2.84 -20.02 -15.27
N VAL A 301 4.13 -19.68 -15.32
CA VAL A 301 4.58 -18.28 -15.30
C VAL A 301 4.05 -17.47 -16.51
N GLY A 302 3.62 -18.13 -17.58
CA GLY A 302 3.02 -17.48 -18.76
C GLY A 302 1.62 -16.89 -18.48
N ASP A 303 0.92 -17.38 -17.45
CA ASP A 303 -0.40 -16.88 -17.03
C ASP A 303 -0.31 -15.65 -16.11
N MET A 304 0.91 -15.14 -15.84
CA MET A 304 1.10 -13.97 -14.99
C MET A 304 0.60 -12.68 -15.68
N SER A 305 -0.13 -11.86 -14.93
CA SER A 305 -0.62 -10.57 -15.42
C SER A 305 0.48 -9.54 -15.63
N ASP A 306 1.62 -9.71 -14.95
CA ASP A 306 2.81 -8.86 -15.07
C ASP A 306 4.07 -9.73 -15.18
N PRO A 307 4.57 -9.96 -16.40
CA PRO A 307 5.80 -10.70 -16.64
C PRO A 307 7.05 -10.05 -16.01
N GLN A 308 7.09 -8.72 -15.90
CA GLN A 308 8.25 -8.00 -15.38
C GLN A 308 8.43 -8.25 -13.88
N SER A 309 7.32 -8.41 -13.14
CA SER A 309 7.34 -8.78 -11.72
C SER A 309 8.10 -10.09 -11.48
N PHE A 310 7.95 -11.08 -12.36
CA PHE A 310 8.67 -12.35 -12.23
C PHE A 310 10.18 -12.20 -12.46
N ILE A 311 10.59 -11.39 -13.43
CA ILE A 311 12.00 -11.06 -13.65
C ILE A 311 12.59 -10.36 -12.42
N ASN A 312 11.90 -9.35 -11.91
CA ASN A 312 12.34 -8.60 -10.72
C ASN A 312 12.46 -9.52 -9.51
N HIS A 313 11.57 -10.51 -9.38
CA HIS A 313 11.63 -11.53 -8.34
C HIS A 313 12.88 -12.41 -8.44
N LEU A 314 13.27 -12.85 -9.64
CA LEU A 314 14.52 -13.62 -9.84
C LEU A 314 15.75 -12.78 -9.51
N LEU A 315 15.79 -11.53 -10.00
CA LEU A 315 16.91 -10.61 -9.76
C LEU A 315 17.08 -10.26 -8.27
N ARG A 316 15.99 -10.19 -7.50
CA ARG A 316 16.02 -9.98 -6.04
C ARG A 316 16.84 -11.05 -5.32
N TYR A 317 16.86 -12.28 -5.84
CA TYR A 317 17.57 -13.41 -5.25
C TYR A 317 18.88 -13.74 -5.97
N ALA A 318 19.44 -12.84 -6.78
CA ALA A 318 20.66 -13.11 -7.54
C ALA A 318 21.81 -13.65 -6.66
N ASP A 319 22.04 -13.04 -5.49
CA ASP A 319 23.10 -13.48 -4.56
C ASP A 319 22.88 -14.92 -4.06
N LEU A 320 21.61 -15.33 -3.90
CA LEU A 320 21.26 -16.70 -3.51
C LEU A 320 21.69 -17.71 -4.58
N TYR A 321 21.49 -17.40 -5.86
CA TYR A 321 21.88 -18.29 -6.95
C TYR A 321 23.39 -18.32 -7.19
N ARG A 322 24.10 -17.23 -6.85
CA ARG A 322 25.57 -17.13 -6.99
C ARG A 322 26.32 -17.79 -5.85
N THR A 323 25.84 -17.60 -4.62
CA THR A 323 26.61 -17.93 -3.40
C THR A 323 25.95 -18.97 -2.50
N GLY A 324 24.65 -19.22 -2.68
CA GLY A 324 23.84 -19.99 -1.73
C GLY A 324 23.38 -19.17 -0.52
N CYS A 325 23.83 -17.92 -0.40
CA CYS A 325 23.51 -17.04 0.71
C CYS A 325 22.53 -15.93 0.28
N HIS A 326 21.64 -15.53 1.20
CA HIS A 326 20.72 -14.42 0.98
C HIS A 326 20.49 -13.61 2.26
N VAL A 327 20.58 -12.29 2.14
CA VAL A 327 20.23 -11.37 3.22
C VAL A 327 18.81 -10.86 3.02
N GLN A 328 17.88 -11.38 3.80
CA GLN A 328 16.51 -10.89 3.78
C GLN A 328 16.37 -9.66 4.67
N ARG A 329 16.03 -8.51 4.06
CA ARG A 329 15.73 -7.28 4.79
C ARG A 329 14.26 -7.19 5.16
N LEU A 330 13.98 -6.75 6.40
CA LEU A 330 12.63 -6.43 6.88
C LEU A 330 12.61 -5.02 7.46
N LYS A 331 11.69 -4.19 6.96
CA LYS A 331 11.52 -2.82 7.45
C LYS A 331 11.27 -2.77 8.97
N ASN A 332 12.01 -1.91 9.67
CA ASN A 332 11.77 -1.64 11.07
C ASN A 332 10.44 -0.86 11.23
N PRO A 333 9.45 -1.40 11.97
CA PRO A 333 8.19 -0.70 12.22
C PRO A 333 8.24 0.25 13.43
N PHE A 334 9.32 0.26 14.22
CA PHE A 334 9.48 1.04 15.46
C PHE A 334 10.53 2.15 15.30
N PRO A 335 10.12 3.41 15.07
CA PRO A 335 11.04 4.54 14.98
C PRO A 335 11.93 4.65 16.23
N GLY A 336 13.23 4.85 16.03
CA GLY A 336 14.21 5.03 17.11
C GLY A 336 14.61 3.75 17.85
N ALA A 337 14.07 2.58 17.50
CA ALA A 337 14.53 1.32 18.06
C ALA A 337 15.92 0.96 17.51
N GLU A 338 16.88 0.76 18.40
CA GLU A 338 18.23 0.29 18.04
C GLU A 338 18.29 -1.24 17.90
N HIS A 339 17.42 -1.94 18.65
CA HIS A 339 17.36 -3.40 18.66
C HIS A 339 15.91 -3.89 18.69
N ILE A 340 15.63 -4.99 17.99
CA ILE A 340 14.33 -5.69 18.04
C ILE A 340 14.58 -7.15 18.34
N SER A 341 14.11 -7.62 19.50
CA SER A 341 14.32 -9.01 19.93
C SER A 341 15.79 -9.42 19.75
N THR A 342 16.70 -8.58 20.27
CA THR A 342 18.18 -8.69 20.20
C THR A 342 18.81 -8.62 18.81
N LEU A 343 18.06 -8.49 17.71
CA LEU A 343 18.64 -8.20 16.41
C LEU A 343 18.89 -6.68 16.29
N PRO A 344 20.07 -6.27 15.83
CA PRO A 344 20.37 -4.86 15.61
C PRO A 344 19.51 -4.33 14.46
N VAL A 345 19.01 -3.11 14.62
CA VAL A 345 18.39 -2.36 13.52
C VAL A 345 19.50 -1.68 12.74
N GLN A 346 19.64 -2.07 11.47
CA GLN A 346 20.60 -1.46 10.58
C GLN A 346 20.09 -0.09 10.14
N PRO A 347 20.84 0.99 10.37
CA PRO A 347 20.49 2.31 9.87
C PRO A 347 20.66 2.32 8.35
N THR A 348 19.75 2.99 7.65
CA THR A 348 19.93 3.25 6.23
C THR A 348 19.33 4.59 5.86
N LEU A 349 19.93 5.24 4.86
CA LEU A 349 19.49 6.52 4.33
C LEU A 349 18.51 6.35 3.16
N THR A 350 18.14 5.11 2.82
CA THR A 350 17.19 4.85 1.74
C THR A 350 15.76 5.10 2.20
N LYS A 351 14.95 5.67 1.30
CA LYS A 351 13.53 5.95 1.56
C LYS A 351 12.70 4.69 1.81
N ALA A 352 13.15 3.53 1.33
CA ALA A 352 12.48 2.26 1.52
C ALA A 352 12.39 1.88 3.02
N TYR A 353 13.38 2.26 3.82
CA TYR A 353 13.51 1.88 5.22
C TYR A 353 13.73 3.13 6.10
N PRO A 354 12.72 4.00 6.24
CA PRO A 354 12.85 5.30 6.94
C PRO A 354 13.17 5.17 8.43
N HIS A 355 13.10 3.98 9.00
CA HIS A 355 13.42 3.69 10.41
C HIS A 355 14.52 2.63 10.54
N GLY A 356 15.25 2.35 9.46
CA GLY A 356 16.16 1.21 9.37
C GLY A 356 15.45 -0.10 9.04
N HIS A 357 16.22 -1.18 9.04
CA HIS A 357 15.74 -2.53 8.73
C HIS A 357 16.44 -3.58 9.60
N LEU A 358 15.80 -4.74 9.75
CA LEU A 358 16.41 -5.96 10.27
C LEU A 358 16.98 -6.76 9.11
N GLU A 359 18.14 -7.37 9.31
CA GLU A 359 18.76 -8.29 8.35
C GLU A 359 18.66 -9.71 8.89
N PHE A 360 18.23 -10.62 8.00
CA PHE A 360 18.13 -12.04 8.26
C PHE A 360 19.05 -12.76 7.27
N ASP A 361 20.19 -13.20 7.78
CA ASP A 361 21.20 -13.88 6.98
C ASP A 361 20.85 -15.36 6.85
N TYR A 362 20.69 -15.81 5.61
CA TYR A 362 20.43 -17.19 5.27
C TYR A 362 21.59 -17.77 4.46
N ASP A 363 21.91 -19.03 4.76
CA ASP A 363 22.80 -19.89 3.97
C ASP A 363 22.06 -21.19 3.68
N TRP A 364 21.66 -21.34 2.42
CA TRP A 364 20.93 -22.52 1.91
C TRP A 364 21.81 -23.36 0.98
N GLY A 365 23.05 -22.94 0.75
CA GLY A 365 23.97 -23.58 -0.16
C GLY A 365 23.55 -23.55 -1.63
N LEU A 366 24.31 -24.28 -2.44
CA LEU A 366 24.11 -24.44 -3.88
C LEU A 366 24.06 -25.93 -4.21
N PRO A 367 23.38 -26.35 -5.29
CA PRO A 367 23.47 -27.71 -5.78
C PRO A 367 24.91 -27.99 -6.24
N LYS A 368 25.25 -29.28 -6.37
CA LYS A 368 26.58 -29.69 -6.83
C LYS A 368 26.87 -29.12 -8.23
N GLY A 369 27.90 -28.30 -8.34
CA GLY A 369 28.26 -27.62 -9.60
C GLY A 369 27.56 -26.27 -9.82
N GLY A 370 26.77 -25.80 -8.86
CA GLY A 370 26.03 -24.54 -8.95
C GLY A 370 24.73 -24.65 -9.76
N TRP A 371 23.91 -23.60 -9.67
CA TRP A 371 22.66 -23.50 -10.45
C TRP A 371 22.93 -23.25 -11.93
N VAL A 372 23.90 -22.38 -12.22
CA VAL A 372 24.40 -21.98 -13.53
C VAL A 372 25.76 -21.31 -13.30
N ASP A 373 26.59 -21.20 -14.34
CA ASP A 373 27.89 -20.52 -14.25
C ASP A 373 27.73 -19.06 -13.75
N ASP A 374 28.61 -18.65 -12.83
CA ASP A 374 28.55 -17.30 -12.21
C ASP A 374 28.61 -16.18 -13.25
N GLU A 375 29.34 -16.40 -14.35
CA GLU A 375 29.44 -15.47 -15.48
C GLU A 375 28.08 -15.21 -16.15
N VAL A 376 27.19 -16.19 -16.21
CA VAL A 376 25.83 -16.03 -16.76
C VAL A 376 25.00 -15.13 -15.85
N ILE A 377 25.09 -15.32 -14.53
CA ILE A 377 24.36 -14.50 -13.56
C ILE A 377 24.90 -13.06 -13.58
N ALA A 378 26.23 -12.89 -13.62
CA ALA A 378 26.85 -11.57 -13.72
C ALA A 378 26.40 -10.83 -15.01
N THR A 379 26.39 -11.53 -16.14
CA THR A 379 25.91 -10.97 -17.42
C THR A 379 24.43 -10.60 -17.35
N ALA A 380 23.59 -11.45 -16.75
CA ALA A 380 22.17 -11.16 -16.54
C ALA A 380 21.95 -9.90 -15.70
N LEU A 381 22.70 -9.74 -14.61
CA LEU A 381 22.63 -8.54 -13.77
C LEU A 381 23.06 -7.30 -14.56
N GLU A 382 24.15 -7.39 -15.32
CA GLU A 382 24.60 -6.29 -16.16
C GLU A 382 23.55 -5.89 -17.21
N VAL A 383 22.97 -6.85 -17.92
CA VAL A 383 21.96 -6.59 -18.96
C VAL A 383 20.68 -5.99 -18.38
N ARG A 384 20.24 -6.46 -17.21
CA ARG A 384 18.91 -6.12 -16.66
C ARG A 384 18.93 -4.96 -15.65
N GLN A 385 20.05 -4.75 -14.96
CA GLN A 385 20.22 -3.62 -14.03
C GLN A 385 20.89 -2.41 -14.67
N ARG A 386 21.42 -2.52 -15.90
CA ARG A 386 21.83 -1.34 -16.67
C ARG A 386 20.66 -0.36 -16.70
N PRO A 387 20.85 0.90 -16.24
CA PRO A 387 19.83 1.91 -16.39
C PRO A 387 19.56 2.00 -17.89
N ARG A 388 18.35 1.61 -18.31
CA ARG A 388 17.92 1.83 -19.69
C ARG A 388 18.22 3.29 -19.98
N GLU A 389 19.09 3.55 -20.96
CA GLU A 389 19.20 4.89 -21.52
C GLU A 389 17.77 5.31 -21.80
N ARG A 390 17.31 6.34 -21.07
CA ARG A 390 16.00 6.91 -21.30
C ARG A 390 16.09 7.51 -22.70
N GLN A 391 15.80 6.72 -23.73
CA GLN A 391 15.42 7.23 -25.04
C GLN A 391 14.29 8.19 -24.73
N GLY A 392 14.60 9.49 -24.84
CA GLY A 392 13.87 10.58 -24.21
C GLY A 392 12.38 10.29 -24.22
N GLY A 393 11.85 9.95 -23.04
CA GLY A 393 10.41 9.86 -22.88
C GLY A 393 9.89 11.21 -23.35
N ARG A 394 9.08 11.20 -24.42
CA ARG A 394 8.32 12.36 -24.86
C ARG A 394 7.58 12.87 -23.63
N SER A 395 8.17 13.87 -22.97
CA SER A 395 7.53 14.57 -21.88
C SER A 395 6.39 15.33 -22.54
N HIS A 396 5.20 14.74 -22.51
CA HIS A 396 3.96 15.46 -22.78
C HIS A 396 3.65 16.52 -21.71
N GLN A 397 4.60 16.85 -20.83
CA GLN A 397 4.63 18.12 -20.14
C GLN A 397 5.50 19.09 -20.93
N ARG A 398 4.85 19.94 -21.73
CA ARG A 398 5.45 21.20 -22.20
C ARG A 398 5.71 22.06 -20.97
N VAL A 399 6.84 21.85 -20.30
CA VAL A 399 7.34 22.80 -19.31
C VAL A 399 7.76 24.03 -20.10
N ALA A 400 7.15 25.18 -19.78
CA ALA A 400 7.44 26.44 -20.44
C ALA A 400 8.95 26.74 -20.35
N PRO A 401 9.65 27.06 -21.46
CA PRO A 401 11.08 27.38 -21.41
C PRO A 401 11.33 28.51 -20.41
N LEU A 402 12.30 28.40 -19.49
CA LEU A 402 12.54 29.36 -18.38
C LEU A 402 11.71 29.13 -17.10
N THR A 403 10.87 28.08 -17.02
CA THR A 403 10.30 27.65 -15.74
C THR A 403 11.40 27.32 -14.76
N GLY A 404 11.36 27.91 -13.56
CA GLY A 404 12.38 27.75 -12.53
C GLY A 404 13.51 28.80 -12.59
N LEU A 405 13.46 29.77 -13.51
CA LEU A 405 14.40 30.88 -13.51
C LEU A 405 14.24 31.71 -12.23
N GLN A 406 15.35 31.94 -11.53
CA GLN A 406 15.39 32.68 -10.27
C GLN A 406 16.41 33.80 -10.37
N TRP A 407 16.09 34.97 -9.81
CA TRP A 407 17.02 36.07 -9.67
C TRP A 407 16.66 36.94 -8.46
N THR A 408 17.61 37.74 -8.00
CA THR A 408 17.40 38.68 -6.89
C THR A 408 17.62 40.09 -7.40
N GLN A 409 16.70 41.00 -7.08
CA GLN A 409 16.80 42.42 -7.45
C GLN A 409 16.18 43.27 -6.34
N GLY A 410 16.94 44.25 -5.82
CA GLY A 410 16.43 45.17 -4.80
C GLY A 410 15.99 44.52 -3.48
N GLY A 411 16.64 43.44 -3.04
CA GLY A 411 16.28 42.70 -1.81
C GLY A 411 15.07 41.77 -1.95
N LEU A 412 14.51 41.65 -3.15
CA LEU A 412 13.41 40.74 -3.47
C LEU A 412 13.92 39.56 -4.30
N HIS A 413 13.46 38.36 -3.94
CA HIS A 413 13.74 37.13 -4.67
C HIS A 413 12.60 36.81 -5.63
N TYR A 414 12.92 36.70 -6.92
CA TYR A 414 11.99 36.44 -8.00
C TYR A 414 12.11 34.99 -8.46
N LEU A 415 10.97 34.35 -8.72
CA LEU A 415 10.87 33.00 -9.30
C LEU A 415 9.86 33.03 -10.45
N LEU A 416 10.30 32.63 -11.63
CA LEU A 416 9.43 32.46 -12.79
C LEU A 416 8.91 31.02 -12.84
N GLN A 417 7.60 30.84 -12.71
CA GLN A 417 6.95 29.53 -12.73
C GLN A 417 6.09 29.39 -13.99
N GLY A 418 6.41 28.43 -14.87
CA GLY A 418 5.56 28.13 -16.02
C GLY A 418 4.22 27.56 -15.57
N MET A 419 3.15 28.17 -16.07
CA MET A 419 1.77 27.72 -15.85
C MET A 419 1.36 26.72 -16.93
N ASP A 420 1.70 27.02 -18.17
CA ASP A 420 1.55 26.18 -19.37
C ASP A 420 2.64 26.55 -20.39
N ALA A 421 2.55 26.04 -21.62
CA ALA A 421 3.58 26.24 -22.64
C ALA A 421 3.83 27.71 -23.04
N GLU A 422 2.90 28.63 -22.77
CA GLU A 422 2.92 30.02 -23.24
C GLU A 422 2.87 31.05 -22.10
N HIS A 423 2.52 30.64 -20.88
CA HIS A 423 2.29 31.55 -19.75
C HIS A 423 3.24 31.31 -18.57
N TYR A 424 3.73 32.40 -17.98
CA TYR A 424 4.54 32.41 -16.75
C TYR A 424 3.84 33.17 -15.63
N GLU A 425 3.95 32.64 -14.42
CA GLU A 425 3.65 33.34 -13.17
C GLU A 425 4.96 33.83 -12.55
N LEU A 426 5.08 35.14 -12.27
CA LEU A 426 6.20 35.70 -11.53
C LEU A 426 5.87 35.75 -10.05
N ARG A 427 6.58 34.97 -9.23
CA ARG A 427 6.46 35.00 -7.77
C ARG A 427 7.57 35.83 -7.17
N VAL A 428 7.22 36.66 -6.21
CA VAL A 428 8.16 37.54 -5.50
C VAL A 428 8.09 37.20 -4.01
N ARG A 429 9.25 37.03 -3.39
CA ARG A 429 9.39 36.94 -1.93
C ARG A 429 10.29 38.06 -1.46
N SER A 430 9.88 38.76 -0.42
CA SER A 430 10.81 39.58 0.36
C SER A 430 11.85 38.66 0.98
N GLY A 431 13.13 38.95 0.75
CA GLY A 431 14.19 38.31 1.51
C GLY A 431 13.95 38.64 2.98
N GLY A 432 13.44 37.69 3.74
CA GLY A 432 13.55 37.77 5.20
C GLY A 432 15.03 37.64 5.51
N ASP A 433 15.57 38.61 6.25
CA ASP A 433 16.89 38.47 6.83
C ASP A 433 16.90 37.22 7.71
N SER A 434 17.64 36.22 7.24
CA SER A 434 18.00 34.92 7.86
C SER A 434 16.87 33.95 8.24
#